data_AF-A0A076HI44-F1
#
_entry.id   AF-A0A076HI44-F1
#
_cell.length_a   1.000
_cell.length_b   1.000
_cell.length_c   1.000
_cell.angle_alpha   90.00
_cell.angle_beta   90.00
_cell.angle_gamma   90.00
#
_symmetry.space_group_name_H-M   'P 1'
#
loop_
_entity.id
_entity.type
_entity.pdbx_description
1 polymer ?
#
loop_
_entity_poly.entity_id
_entity_poly.type
_entity_poly.pdbx_seq_one_letter_code
_entity_poly.pdbx_strand_id
1 'polypeptide(L)' 'MNSLQFSMALSYEQRIRVRHRLLEFLKFRVLASQQTFFEVDTLSNRQQWLSTMFPEALQLSEKELDQVWSQARWLYTEF' A
#
# COMPACT_ATOMS: atom_id res chain seq x y z
N MET A 1 -29.29 17.98 -11.68
CA MET A 1 -28.10 18.32 -10.88
C MET A 1 -27.44 17.01 -10.47
N ASN A 2 -26.58 16.44 -11.32
CA ASN A 2 -25.73 15.32 -10.92
C ASN A 2 -24.33 15.87 -10.71
N SER A 3 -24.01 16.04 -9.44
CA SER A 3 -22.72 16.43 -8.92
C SER A 3 -21.66 15.53 -9.54
N LEU A 4 -20.79 16.14 -10.36
CA LEU A 4 -19.53 15.55 -10.77
C LEU A 4 -18.72 15.26 -9.51
N GLN A 5 -18.79 14.03 -9.00
CA GLN A 5 -17.80 13.50 -8.08
C GLN A 5 -16.48 13.40 -8.87
N PHE A 6 -15.80 14.52 -9.02
CA PHE A 6 -14.38 14.53 -9.34
C PHE A 6 -13.67 13.89 -8.15
N SER A 7 -13.34 12.60 -8.25
CA SER A 7 -12.30 12.03 -7.42
C SER A 7 -11.00 12.73 -7.83
N MET A 8 -10.69 13.84 -7.17
CA MET A 8 -9.48 14.59 -7.47
C MET A 8 -8.31 13.66 -7.14
N ALA A 9 -7.56 13.26 -8.17
CA ALA A 9 -6.37 12.45 -7.97
C ALA A 9 -5.47 13.10 -6.91
N LEU A 10 -4.91 12.29 -6.02
CA LEU A 10 -4.05 12.78 -4.95
C LEU A 10 -2.98 13.72 -5.51
N SER A 11 -2.74 14.84 -4.81
CA SER A 11 -1.60 15.71 -5.09
C SER A 11 -0.29 14.93 -4.91
N TYR A 12 0.79 15.41 -5.52
CA TYR A 12 2.10 14.77 -5.39
C TYR A 12 2.53 14.59 -3.92
N GLU A 13 2.36 15.63 -3.12
CA GLU A 13 2.64 15.63 -1.69
C GLU A 13 1.78 14.62 -0.92
N GLN A 14 0.50 14.50 -1.27
CA GLN A 14 -0.37 13.50 -0.66
C GLN A 14 0.08 12.08 -1.01
N ARG A 15 0.46 11.82 -2.27
CA ARG A 15 0.96 10.50 -2.68
C ARG A 15 2.23 10.12 -1.94
N ILE A 16 3.18 11.06 -1.76
CA ILE A 16 4.39 10.82 -0.95
C ILE A 16 4.01 10.42 0.48
N ARG A 17 3.11 11.18 1.12
CA ARG A 17 2.68 10.90 2.50
C ARG A 17 2.02 9.53 2.64
N VAL A 18 1.13 9.17 1.72
CA VAL A 18 0.47 7.86 1.74
C VAL A 18 1.49 6.73 1.55
N ARG A 19 2.43 6.88 0.62
CA ARG A 19 3.50 5.89 0.40
C ARG A 19 4.37 5.69 1.64
N HIS A 20 4.78 6.78 2.29
CA HIS A 20 5.58 6.71 3.53
C HIS A 20 4.82 5.99 4.65
N ARG A 21 3.56 6.39 4.90
CA ARG A 21 2.75 5.77 5.95
C ARG A 21 2.44 4.31 5.67
N LEU A 22 2.22 3.95 4.40
CA LEU A 22 2.05 2.56 4.00
C LEU A 22 3.32 1.75 4.27
N LEU A 23 4.51 2.29 3.96
CA LEU A 23 5.78 1.62 4.23
C LEU A 23 6.00 1.40 5.74
N GLU A 24 5.74 2.42 6.57
CA GLU A 24 5.79 2.32 8.03
C GLU A 24 4.80 1.29 8.59
N PHE A 25 3.58 1.27 8.05
CA PHE A 25 2.56 0.30 8.41
C PHE A 25 3.00 -1.14 8.07
N LEU A 26 3.56 -1.34 6.86
CA LEU A 26 4.05 -2.64 6.40
C LEU A 26 5.21 -3.15 7.26
N LYS A 27 6.08 -2.28 7.78
CA LYS A 27 7.17 -2.67 8.69
C LYS A 27 6.67 -3.56 9.82
N PHE A 28 5.64 -3.12 10.55
CA PHE A 28 5.12 -3.87 11.69
C PHE A 28 4.42 -5.16 11.26
N ARG A 29 3.77 -5.16 10.09
CA ARG A 29 3.06 -6.35 9.58
C ARG A 29 4.05 -7.43 9.14
N VAL A 30 5.08 -7.05 8.39
CA VAL A 30 6.12 -7.99 7.93
C VAL A 30 6.89 -8.55 9.13
N LEU A 31 7.37 -7.69 10.03
CA LEU A 31 8.12 -8.14 11.21
C LEU A 31 7.32 -9.09 12.12
N ALA A 32 5.98 -8.94 12.17
CA ALA A 32 5.12 -9.82 12.98
C ALA A 32 4.78 -11.16 12.29
N SER A 33 4.84 -11.24 10.97
CA SER A 33 4.43 -12.41 10.18
C SER A 33 5.61 -13.25 9.65
N GLN A 34 6.83 -12.88 10.03
CA GLN A 34 8.07 -13.55 9.63
C GLN A 34 8.18 -13.63 8.09
N GLN A 35 8.61 -14.76 7.53
CA GLN A 35 8.85 -14.88 6.08
C GLN A 35 7.56 -15.05 5.24
N THR A 36 6.41 -15.28 5.87
CA THR A 36 5.17 -15.68 5.17
C THR A 36 4.36 -14.52 4.58
N PHE A 37 4.64 -13.28 4.98
CA PHE A 37 3.81 -12.12 4.61
C PHE A 37 3.61 -11.96 3.10
N PHE A 38 4.63 -12.33 2.33
CA PHE A 38 4.72 -12.08 0.89
C PHE A 38 4.47 -13.33 0.03
N GLU A 39 4.04 -14.46 0.62
CA GLU A 39 3.90 -15.73 -0.10
C GLU A 39 2.71 -15.76 -1.08
N VAL A 40 1.55 -15.20 -0.69
CA VAL A 40 0.32 -15.20 -1.52
C VAL A 40 -0.01 -13.79 -2.00
N ASP A 41 0.82 -13.30 -2.93
CA ASP A 41 0.98 -11.86 -3.15
C ASP A 41 0.53 -11.36 -4.53
N THR A 42 -0.76 -11.55 -4.85
CA THR A 42 -1.39 -10.97 -6.04
C THR A 42 -1.87 -9.54 -5.78
N LEU A 43 -1.92 -8.69 -6.81
CA LEU A 43 -2.44 -7.32 -6.68
C LEU A 43 -3.85 -7.29 -6.07
N SER A 44 -4.73 -8.20 -6.49
CA SER A 44 -6.10 -8.28 -5.98
C SER A 44 -6.13 -8.61 -4.48
N ASN A 45 -5.32 -9.58 -4.03
CA ASN A 45 -5.22 -9.91 -2.61
C ASN A 45 -4.67 -8.74 -1.78
N ARG A 46 -3.66 -8.02 -2.29
CA ARG A 46 -3.12 -6.81 -1.64
C ARG A 46 -4.21 -5.76 -1.48
N GLN A 47 -4.92 -5.43 -2.55
CA GLN A 47 -6.00 -4.43 -2.54
C GLN A 47 -7.13 -4.83 -1.57
N GLN A 48 -7.55 -6.09 -1.59
CA GLN A 48 -8.57 -6.59 -0.67
C GLN A 48 -8.12 -6.47 0.78
N TRP A 49 -6.90 -6.88 1.11
CA TRP A 49 -6.37 -6.76 2.46
C TRP A 49 -6.22 -5.29 2.90
N LEU A 50 -5.70 -4.42 2.02
CA LEU A 50 -5.57 -2.98 2.28
C LEU A 50 -6.92 -2.29 2.48
N SER A 51 -7.98 -2.73 1.79
CA SER A 51 -9.33 -2.19 1.96
C SER A 51 -9.85 -2.32 3.39
N THR A 52 -9.35 -3.30 4.15
CA THR A 52 -9.70 -3.52 5.54
C THR A 52 -8.68 -2.90 6.49
N MET A 53 -7.39 -3.03 6.19
CA MET A 53 -6.33 -2.75 7.14
C MET A 53 -5.72 -1.35 7.02
N PHE A 54 -5.70 -0.79 5.80
CA PHE A 54 -5.16 0.54 5.51
C PHE A 54 -5.82 1.13 4.25
N PRO A 55 -7.10 1.54 4.32
CA PRO A 55 -7.88 1.89 3.12
C PRO A 55 -7.31 3.08 2.34
N GLU A 56 -6.58 3.98 3.01
CA GLU A 56 -5.95 5.15 2.39
C GLU A 56 -4.96 4.78 1.28
N ALA A 57 -4.33 3.60 1.36
CA ALA A 57 -3.42 3.12 0.32
C ALA A 57 -4.12 2.86 -1.03
N LEU A 58 -5.43 2.60 -1.04
CA LEU A 58 -6.19 2.38 -2.28
C LEU A 58 -6.34 3.65 -3.15
N GLN A 59 -5.91 4.81 -2.64
CA GLN A 59 -5.83 6.05 -3.41
C GLN A 59 -4.54 6.13 -4.25
N LEU A 60 -3.56 5.25 -4.00
CA LEU A 60 -2.37 5.11 -4.83
C LEU A 60 -2.70 4.33 -6.11
N SER A 61 -1.99 4.64 -7.19
CA SER A 61 -2.04 3.82 -8.40
C SER A 61 -1.46 2.43 -8.15
N GLU A 62 -1.84 1.45 -8.98
CA GLU A 62 -1.30 0.09 -8.91
C GLU A 62 0.24 0.06 -8.95
N LYS A 63 0.84 0.93 -9.77
CA LYS A 63 2.29 1.09 -9.86
C LYS A 63 2.90 1.61 -8.56
N GLU A 64 2.27 2.59 -7.91
CA GLU A 64 2.76 3.13 -6.64
C GLU A 64 2.62 2.11 -5.50
N LEU A 65 1.51 1.36 -5.49
CA LEU A 65 1.33 0.24 -4.57
C LEU A 65 2.41 -0.83 -4.75
N ASP A 66 2.67 -1.25 -5.98
CA ASP A 66 3.68 -2.26 -6.27
C ASP A 66 5.11 -1.82 -5.89
N GLN A 67 5.43 -0.54 -6.10
CA GLN A 67 6.70 0.04 -5.65
C GLN A 67 6.86 0.00 -4.13
N VAL A 68 5.83 0.40 -3.38
CA VAL A 68 5.89 0.36 -1.90
C VAL A 68 5.96 -1.09 -1.42
N TRP A 69 5.25 -2.01 -2.06
CA TRP A 69 5.28 -3.44 -1.74
C TRP A 69 6.67 -4.06 -1.93
N SER A 70 7.27 -3.80 -3.09
CA SER A 70 8.63 -4.25 -3.42
C SER A 70 9.67 -3.67 -2.46
N GLN A 71 9.52 -2.38 -2.12
CA GLN A 71 10.38 -1.71 -1.16
C GLN A 71 10.25 -2.31 0.24
N ALA A 72 9.02 -2.61 0.70
CA ALA A 72 8.78 -3.25 1.99
C ALA A 72 9.40 -4.66 2.04
N ARG A 73 9.28 -5.45 0.96
CA ARG A 73 9.91 -6.76 0.88
C ARG A 73 11.42 -6.65 1.05
N TRP A 74 12.07 -5.82 0.23
CA TRP A 74 13.53 -5.63 0.33
C TRP A 74 13.98 -5.12 1.70
N LEU A 75 13.29 -4.12 2.27
CA LEU A 75 13.70 -3.52 3.55
C LEU A 75 13.47 -4.42 4.78
N TYR A 76 12.47 -5.31 4.74
CA TYR A 76 11.98 -5.99 5.94
C TYR A 76 12.16 -7.51 5.92
N THR A 77 12.62 -8.11 4.81
CA THR A 77 12.89 -9.56 4.74
C THR A 77 14.35 -9.94 4.49
N GLU A 78 15.23 -9.01 4.12
CA GLU A 78 16.65 -9.30 3.84
C GLU A 78 17.53 -9.19 5.10
N PHE A 79 17.21 -9.97 6.14
CA PHE A 79 18.05 -10.16 7.34
C PHE A 79 18.39 -11.64 7.55
#